data_AF-A0A7C9CG62-F1
#
_entry.id   AF-A0A7C9CG62-F1
#
_cell.length_a   1.000
_cell.length_b   1.000
_cell.length_c   1.000
_cell.angle_alpha   90.00
_cell.angle_beta   90.00
_cell.angle_gamma   90.00
#
_symmetry.space_group_name_H-M   'P 1'
#
loop_
_entity.id
_entity.type
_entity.pdbx_description
1 polymer ?
#
loop_
_entity_poly.entity_id
_entity_poly.type
_entity_poly.pdbx_seq_one_letter_code
_entity_poly.pdbx_strand_id
1 'polypeptide(L)'
;MESEVVEEVIYGLESGILFGMASVISKLGFVLLEQGFSMMLLPISIAISICCSGTGFFYQTRGLKHGRAIVVSTCAAVASIVTGVLAGMFALGERLPSAPGARLLLLLGWLLIIVGVV
;
A
#
# COMPACT_ATOMS: atom_id res chain seq x y z
N MET A 1 -20.83 15.34 -12.33
CA MET A 1 -20.64 15.52 -10.88
C MET A 1 -20.50 14.20 -10.12
N GLU A 2 -21.48 13.28 -10.10
CA GLU A 2 -21.29 11.98 -9.41
C GLU A 2 -20.26 11.08 -10.10
N SER A 3 -20.26 11.05 -11.44
CA SER A 3 -19.29 10.30 -12.24
C SER A 3 -17.83 10.73 -12.04
N GLU A 4 -17.59 12.03 -11.84
CA GLU A 4 -16.24 12.58 -11.60
C GLU A 4 -15.68 12.14 -10.24
N VAL A 5 -16.55 12.03 -9.22
CA VAL A 5 -16.11 11.57 -7.88
C VAL A 5 -15.68 10.11 -7.93
N VAL A 6 -16.43 9.29 -8.67
CA VAL A 6 -16.12 7.87 -8.81
C VAL A 6 -14.78 7.68 -9.50
N GLU A 7 -14.52 8.46 -10.55
CA GLU A 7 -13.25 8.41 -11.29
C GLU A 7 -12.05 8.83 -10.43
N GLU A 8 -12.20 9.89 -9.63
CA GLU A 8 -11.21 10.33 -8.64
C GLU A 8 -10.92 9.26 -7.57
N VAL A 9 -11.97 8.61 -7.06
CA VAL A 9 -11.85 7.51 -6.08
C VAL A 9 -11.12 6.32 -6.69
N ILE A 10 -11.42 5.97 -7.95
CA ILE A 10 -10.73 4.89 -8.67
C ILE A 10 -9.25 5.22 -8.80
N TYR A 11 -8.90 6.44 -9.24
CA TYR A 11 -7.49 6.83 -9.36
C TYR A 11 -6.74 6.80 -8.02
N GLY A 12 -7.39 7.23 -6.93
CA GLY A 12 -6.83 7.12 -5.59
C GLY A 12 -6.68 5.66 -5.15
N LEU A 13 -7.66 4.81 -5.42
CA LEU A 13 -7.61 3.39 -5.07
C LEU A 13 -6.48 2.68 -5.82
N GLU A 14 -6.37 2.89 -7.13
CA GLU A 14 -5.34 2.30 -7.98
C GLU A 14 -3.93 2.75 -7.57
N SER A 15 -3.74 4.06 -7.32
CA SER A 15 -2.45 4.56 -6.85
C SER A 15 -2.08 3.96 -5.49
N GLY A 16 -3.03 3.87 -4.57
CA GLY A 16 -2.85 3.28 -3.25
C GLY A 16 -2.46 1.81 -3.31
N ILE A 17 -3.15 1.00 -4.12
CA ILE A 17 -2.81 -0.43 -4.32
C ILE A 17 -1.36 -0.56 -4.82
N LEU A 18 -0.95 0.26 -5.79
CA LEU A 18 0.41 0.24 -6.33
C LEU A 18 1.44 0.62 -5.27
N PHE A 19 1.18 1.64 -4.44
CA PHE A 19 2.07 1.99 -3.33
C PHE A 19 2.18 0.86 -2.28
N GLY A 20 1.05 0.22 -1.95
CA GLY A 20 1.02 -0.92 -1.04
C GLY A 20 1.87 -2.08 -1.58
N MET A 21 1.69 -2.43 -2.86
CA MET A 21 2.46 -3.49 -3.51
C MET A 21 3.96 -3.15 -3.60
N ALA A 22 4.32 -1.91 -3.95
CA ALA A 22 5.71 -1.46 -3.99
C ALA A 22 6.40 -1.63 -2.62
N SER A 23 5.70 -1.31 -1.53
CA SER A 23 6.23 -1.47 -0.16
C SER A 23 6.54 -2.94 0.17
N VAL A 24 5.67 -3.86 -0.25
CA VAL A 24 5.86 -5.29 0.02
C VAL A 24 6.96 -5.88 -0.85
N ILE A 25 7.04 -5.49 -2.13
CA ILE A 25 8.07 -5.97 -3.06
C ILE A 25 9.46 -5.54 -2.59
N SER A 26 9.62 -4.29 -2.14
CA SER A 26 10.90 -3.81 -1.62
C SER A 26 11.31 -4.58 -0.36
N LYS A 27 10.39 -4.77 0.60
CA LYS A 27 10.65 -5.57 1.81
C LYS A 27 10.96 -7.04 1.48
N LEU A 28 10.25 -7.63 0.54
CA LEU A 28 10.49 -9.01 0.09
C LEU A 28 11.92 -9.15 -0.48
N GLY A 29 12.41 -8.17 -1.23
CA GLY A 29 13.79 -8.13 -1.72
C GLY A 29 14.84 -8.24 -0.62
N PHE A 30 14.65 -7.50 0.48
CA PHE A 30 15.54 -7.57 1.64
C PHE A 30 15.46 -8.91 2.36
N VAL A 31 14.24 -9.44 2.57
CA VAL A 31 14.05 -10.75 3.23
C VAL A 31 14.67 -11.88 2.40
N LEU A 32 14.54 -11.84 1.07
CA LEU A 32 15.19 -12.82 0.19
C LEU A 32 16.72 -12.74 0.27
N LEU A 33 17.28 -11.53 0.38
CA LEU A 33 18.71 -11.36 0.59
C LEU A 33 19.18 -11.96 1.92
N GLU A 34 18.45 -11.72 3.01
CA GLU A 34 18.75 -12.29 4.33
C GLU A 34 18.66 -13.82 4.35
N GLN A 35 17.77 -14.40 3.55
CA GLN A 35 17.63 -15.85 3.38
C GLN A 35 18.75 -16.49 2.54
N GLY A 36 19.72 -15.70 2.06
CA GLY A 36 20.88 -16.19 1.32
C GLY A 36 20.64 -16.38 -0.18
N PHE A 37 19.56 -15.83 -0.73
CA PHE A 37 19.35 -15.79 -2.18
C PHE A 37 20.34 -14.83 -2.87
N SER A 38 20.37 -14.88 -4.21
CA SER A 38 21.28 -14.07 -5.03
C SER A 38 21.19 -12.57 -4.71
N MET A 39 22.35 -11.94 -4.53
CA MET A 39 22.51 -10.48 -4.35
C MET A 39 21.88 -9.66 -5.49
N MET A 40 21.63 -10.24 -6.67
CA MET A 40 20.94 -9.57 -7.77
C MET A 40 19.42 -9.43 -7.59
N LEU A 41 18.79 -10.19 -6.68
CA LEU A 41 17.35 -10.11 -6.45
C LEU A 41 16.93 -8.79 -5.77
N LEU A 42 17.78 -8.26 -4.89
CA LEU A 42 17.54 -6.97 -4.22
C LEU A 42 17.41 -5.82 -5.24
N PRO A 43 18.38 -5.53 -6.12
CA PRO A 43 18.26 -4.43 -7.08
C PRO A 43 17.09 -4.64 -8.06
N ILE A 44 16.76 -5.88 -8.43
CA ILE A 44 15.59 -6.18 -9.28
C ILE A 44 14.29 -5.83 -8.53
N SER A 45 14.14 -6.25 -7.28
CA SER A 45 12.96 -5.94 -6.46
C SER A 45 12.79 -4.44 -6.23
N ILE A 46 13.88 -3.71 -6.00
CA ILE A 46 13.88 -2.25 -5.88
C ILE A 46 13.46 -1.60 -7.20
N ALA A 47 13.98 -2.06 -8.34
CA ALA A 47 13.59 -1.54 -9.64
C ALA A 47 12.09 -1.73 -9.91
N ILE A 48 11.55 -2.92 -9.63
CA ILE A 48 10.12 -3.20 -9.76
C ILE A 48 9.30 -2.31 -8.82
N SER A 49 9.74 -2.15 -7.56
CA SER A 49 9.11 -1.26 -6.59
C SER A 49 9.09 0.20 -7.07
N ILE A 50 10.18 0.69 -7.65
CA ILE A 50 10.27 2.07 -8.18
C ILE A 50 9.29 2.23 -9.35
N CYS A 51 9.22 1.28 -10.27
CA CYS A 51 8.26 1.32 -11.38
C CYS A 51 6.80 1.36 -10.86
N CYS A 52 6.48 0.50 -9.88
CA CYS A 52 5.15 0.43 -9.29
C CYS A 52 4.77 1.76 -8.59
N SER A 53 5.68 2.33 -7.80
CA SER A 53 5.49 3.65 -7.19
C SER A 53 5.37 4.76 -8.24
N GLY A 54 6.16 4.71 -9.31
CA GLY A 54 6.09 5.68 -10.41
C GLY A 54 4.72 5.67 -11.10
N THR A 55 4.18 4.48 -11.37
CA THR A 55 2.81 4.33 -11.89
C THR A 55 1.77 4.82 -10.87
N GLY A 56 1.96 4.54 -9.58
CA GLY A 56 1.09 5.05 -8.51
C GLY A 56 1.06 6.58 -8.47
N PHE A 57 2.22 7.24 -8.53
CA PHE A 57 2.29 8.70 -8.59
C PHE A 57 1.64 9.26 -9.85
N PHE A 58 1.75 8.58 -10.99
CA PHE A 58 1.08 8.99 -12.21
C PHE A 58 -0.45 9.00 -12.07
N TYR A 59 -1.04 7.94 -11.53
CA TYR A 59 -2.49 7.87 -11.28
C TYR A 59 -2.95 8.88 -10.23
N GLN A 60 -2.19 9.00 -9.13
CA GLN A 60 -2.47 10.00 -8.10
C GLN A 60 -2.51 11.41 -8.70
N THR A 61 -1.49 11.78 -9.49
CA THR A 61 -1.39 13.11 -10.09
C THR A 61 -2.49 13.37 -11.13
N ARG A 62 -2.99 12.33 -11.80
CA ARG A 62 -4.15 12.43 -12.70
C ARG A 62 -5.44 12.71 -11.92
N GLY A 63 -5.68 12.02 -10.81
CA GLY A 63 -6.84 12.25 -9.95
C GLY A 63 -6.85 13.65 -9.34
N LEU A 64 -5.69 14.15 -8.90
CA LEU A 64 -5.57 15.47 -8.27
C LEU A 64 -5.95 16.66 -9.18
N LYS A 65 -5.94 16.49 -10.51
CA LYS A 65 -6.26 17.57 -11.47
C LYS A 65 -7.71 18.05 -11.42
N HIS A 66 -8.62 17.26 -10.83
CA HIS A 66 -10.04 17.56 -10.77
C HIS A 66 -10.44 18.37 -9.50
N GLY A 67 -9.46 18.76 -8.67
CA GLY A 67 -9.66 19.71 -7.56
C GLY A 67 -10.04 19.09 -6.21
N ARG A 68 -10.30 17.78 -6.13
CA ARG A 68 -10.63 17.07 -4.88
C ARG A 68 -9.45 16.29 -4.32
N ALA A 69 -8.38 17.03 -4.00
CA ALA A 69 -7.14 16.44 -3.51
C ALA A 69 -7.32 15.55 -2.27
N ILE A 70 -8.26 15.93 -1.40
CA ILE A 70 -8.57 15.20 -0.17
C ILE A 70 -9.06 13.79 -0.50
N VAL A 71 -10.08 13.63 -1.34
CA VAL A 71 -10.70 12.32 -1.65
C VAL A 71 -9.68 11.36 -2.28
N VAL A 72 -8.92 11.82 -3.27
CA VAL A 72 -7.91 10.99 -3.94
C VAL A 72 -6.79 10.60 -2.98
N SER A 73 -6.36 11.52 -2.10
CA SER A 73 -5.29 11.26 -1.13
C SER A 73 -5.74 10.31 -0.01
N THR A 74 -6.96 10.48 0.51
CA THR A 74 -7.52 9.60 1.54
C THR A 74 -7.74 8.20 0.99
N CYS A 75 -8.33 8.07 -0.20
CA CYS A 75 -8.54 6.77 -0.85
C CYS A 75 -7.21 6.06 -1.13
N ALA A 76 -6.20 6.79 -1.60
CA ALA A 76 -4.86 6.23 -1.82
C ALA A 76 -4.17 5.78 -0.54
N ALA A 77 -4.26 6.57 0.53
CA ALA A 77 -3.67 6.22 1.81
C ALA A 77 -4.35 4.97 2.41
N VAL A 78 -5.68 4.93 2.45
CA VAL A 78 -6.43 3.77 2.96
C VAL A 78 -6.15 2.53 2.11
N ALA A 79 -6.19 2.64 0.78
CA ALA A 79 -5.90 1.53 -0.11
C ALA A 79 -4.46 1.01 0.05
N SER A 80 -3.48 1.91 0.17
CA SER A 80 -2.07 1.54 0.40
C SER A 80 -1.89 0.79 1.71
N ILE A 81 -2.52 1.25 2.80
CA ILE A 81 -2.46 0.56 4.11
C ILE A 81 -3.07 -0.84 3.99
N VAL A 82 -4.29 -0.95 3.45
CA VAL A 82 -5.00 -2.24 3.34
C VAL A 82 -4.23 -3.21 2.44
N THR A 83 -3.80 -2.76 1.27
CA THR A 83 -3.05 -3.60 0.33
C THR A 83 -1.70 -3.99 0.90
N GLY A 84 -0.94 -3.07 1.49
CA GLY A 84 0.37 -3.34 2.08
C GLY A 84 0.30 -4.37 3.20
N VAL A 85 -0.71 -4.26 4.06
CA VAL A 85 -1.00 -5.23 5.11
C VAL A 85 -1.35 -6.61 4.55
N LEU A 86 -2.32 -6.69 3.64
CA LEU A 86 -2.78 -7.98 3.12
C LEU A 86 -1.66 -8.65 2.33
N ALA A 87 -1.00 -7.91 1.46
CA ALA A 87 0.14 -8.41 0.70
C ALA A 87 1.33 -8.77 1.61
N GLY A 88 1.56 -8.05 2.70
CA GLY A 88 2.57 -8.40 3.71
C GLY A 88 2.26 -9.72 4.41
N MET A 89 1.00 -9.92 4.83
CA MET A 89 0.57 -11.19 5.41
C MET A 89 0.73 -12.37 4.45
N PHE A 90 0.40 -12.18 3.16
CA PHE A 90 0.51 -13.24 2.16
C PHE A 90 1.94 -13.50 1.68
N ALA A 91 2.71 -12.45 1.37
CA ALA A 91 4.02 -12.56 0.73
C ALA A 91 5.17 -12.72 1.74
N LEU A 92 5.09 -12.08 2.90
CA LEU A 92 6.12 -12.13 3.93
C LEU A 92 5.79 -13.15 5.03
N GLY A 93 4.57 -13.71 5.01
CA GLY A 93 4.10 -14.65 6.04
C GLY A 93 3.89 -13.99 7.40
N GLU A 94 3.69 -12.68 7.44
CA GLU A 94 3.39 -11.94 8.66
C GLU A 94 2.11 -12.48 9.31
N ARG A 95 2.20 -12.89 10.58
CA ARG A 95 1.08 -13.50 11.29
C ARG A 95 0.46 -12.56 12.30
N LEU A 96 -0.85 -12.63 12.42
CA LEU A 96 -1.57 -11.96 13.50
C LEU A 96 -1.14 -12.54 14.86
N PRO A 97 -1.11 -11.72 15.92
CA PRO A 97 -0.84 -12.19 17.27
C PRO A 97 -1.77 -13.35 17.65
N SER A 98 -1.20 -14.41 18.24
CA SER A 98 -1.96 -15.56 18.73
C SER A 98 -2.75 -15.23 20.01
N ALA A 99 -2.25 -14.29 20.82
CA ALA A 99 -2.93 -13.84 22.02
C ALA A 99 -4.13 -12.94 21.67
N PRO A 100 -5.34 -13.21 22.22
CA PRO A 100 -6.56 -12.49 21.85
C PRO A 100 -6.50 -10.99 22.18
N GLY A 101 -5.89 -10.61 23.30
CA GLY A 101 -5.72 -9.20 23.67
C GLY A 101 -4.80 -8.43 22.73
N ALA A 102 -3.71 -9.04 22.28
CA ALA A 102 -2.78 -8.43 21.33
C ALA A 102 -3.40 -8.28 19.93
N ARG A 103 -4.23 -9.25 19.50
CA ARG A 103 -4.99 -9.15 18.25
C ARG A 103 -6.01 -8.01 18.31
N LEU A 104 -6.71 -7.85 19.44
CA LEU A 104 -7.64 -6.74 19.65
C LEU A 104 -6.95 -5.39 19.58
N LEU A 105 -5.80 -5.22 20.26
CA LEU A 105 -5.03 -3.98 20.18
C LEU A 105 -4.54 -3.69 18.76
N LEU A 106 -4.12 -4.72 18.01
CA LEU A 106 -3.67 -4.55 16.63
C LEU A 106 -4.80 -4.09 15.70
N LEU A 107 -5.97 -4.73 15.80
CA LEU A 107 -7.16 -4.35 15.03
C LEU A 107 -7.65 -2.95 15.42
N LEU A 108 -7.63 -2.61 16.72
CA LEU A 108 -7.98 -1.28 17.21
C LEU A 108 -6.99 -0.23 16.66
N GLY A 109 -5.70 -0.54 16.67
CA GLY A 109 -4.66 0.33 16.10
C GLY A 109 -4.87 0.58 14.62
N TRP A 110 -5.20 -0.45 13.84
CA TRP A 110 -5.54 -0.27 12.42
C TRP A 110 -6.78 0.58 12.22
N LEU A 111 -7.83 0.36 13.02
CA LEU A 111 -9.04 1.16 12.94
C LEU A 111 -8.73 2.64 13.25
N LEU A 112 -7.93 2.92 14.28
CA LEU A 112 -7.51 4.28 14.63
C LEU A 112 -6.67 4.93 13.52
N ILE A 113 -5.77 4.18 12.88
CA ILE A 113 -4.98 4.69 11.74
C ILE A 113 -5.89 5.02 10.55
N ILE A 114 -6.82 4.12 10.19
CA ILE A 114 -7.75 4.35 9.08
C ILE A 114 -8.64 5.56 9.37
N VAL A 115 -9.19 5.67 10.58
CA VAL A 115 -10.03 6.80 10.99
C VAL A 115 -9.23 8.10 11.03
N GLY A 116 -7.98 8.08 11.48
CA GLY A 116 -7.14 9.29 11.51
C GLY A 116 -6.66 9.77 10.14
N VAL A 117 -6.68 8.88 9.13
CA VAL A 117 -6.33 9.22 7.74
C VAL A 117 -7.49 9.86 6.99
N VAL A 118 -8.74 9.56 7.37
CA VAL A 118 -9.97 10.11 6.77
C VAL A 118 -10.30 11.47 7.40
#